data_AF-A0A968P2A8-F1
#
_entry.id   AF-A0A968P2A8-F1
#
_cell.length_a   1.000
_cell.length_b   1.000
_cell.length_c   1.000
_cell.angle_alpha   90.00
_cell.angle_beta   90.00
_cell.angle_gamma   90.00
#
_symmetry.space_group_name_H-M   'P 1'
#
loop_
_entity.id
_entity.type
_entity.pdbx_description
1 polymer ?
#
loop_
_entity_poly.entity_id
_entity_poly.type
_entity_poly.pdbx_seq_one_letter_code
_entity_poly.pdbx_strand_id
1 'polypeptide(L)' 'MAAQGLDMKDVQEILRLKALGFGKRKIARTLGIHRNTVTKYFEQESPAGAVPEPPVNAMVSTDAGAASGSRGGVG' A
#
# COMPACT_ATOMS: atom_id res chain seq x y z
N MET A 1 20.82 4.17 28.52
CA MET A 1 19.37 4.17 28.76
C MET A 1 18.81 2.85 28.28
N ALA A 2 18.04 2.16 29.13
CA ALA A 2 17.72 0.74 29.01
C ALA A 2 16.93 0.40 27.73
N ALA A 3 17.36 -0.68 27.06
CA ALA A 3 16.59 -1.37 26.04
C ALA A 3 15.43 -2.14 26.70
N GLN A 4 14.44 -1.41 27.18
CA GLN A 4 13.18 -2.01 27.61
C GLN A 4 12.45 -2.41 26.33
N GLY A 5 12.30 -3.71 26.09
CA GLY A 5 11.41 -4.20 25.05
C GLY A 5 10.04 -3.58 25.25
N LEU A 6 9.39 -3.13 24.17
CA LEU A 6 8.05 -2.58 24.29
C LEU A 6 7.10 -3.63 24.83
N ASP A 7 6.26 -3.22 25.76
CA ASP A 7 5.18 -4.07 26.23
C ASP A 7 4.18 -4.27 25.08
N MET A 8 3.51 -5.42 25.03
CA MET A 8 2.50 -5.70 24.02
C MET A 8 1.37 -4.65 24.04
N LYS A 9 1.13 -4.03 25.20
CA LYS A 9 0.19 -2.92 25.36
C LYS A 9 0.59 -1.70 24.54
N ASP A 10 1.86 -1.35 24.49
CA ASP A 10 2.35 -0.18 23.75
C ASP A 10 2.17 -0.40 22.24
N VAL A 11 2.44 -1.63 21.77
CA VAL A 11 2.26 -1.98 20.36
C VAL A 11 0.78 -1.88 19.95
N GLN A 12 -0.13 -2.39 20.77
CA GLN A 12 -1.57 -2.28 20.51
C GLN A 12 -2.02 -0.82 20.48
N GLU A 13 -1.50 0.01 21.39
CA GLU A 13 -1.86 1.42 21.44
C GLU A 13 -1.29 2.21 20.25
N ILE A 14 -0.08 1.88 19.75
CA ILE A 14 0.46 2.44 18.49
C ILE A 14 -0.50 2.16 17.33
N LEU A 15 -0.97 0.91 17.19
CA LEU A 15 -1.89 0.51 16.12
C LEU A 15 -3.25 1.20 16.25
N ARG A 16 -3.78 1.29 17.49
CA ARG A 16 -5.02 2.02 17.77
C ARG A 16 -4.92 3.50 17.38
N LEU A 17 -3.86 4.17 17.80
CA LEU A 17 -3.65 5.58 17.49
C LEU A 17 -3.41 5.81 16.00
N LYS A 18 -2.74 4.88 15.31
CA LYS A 18 -2.60 4.90 13.85
C LYS A 18 -3.96 4.77 13.15
N ALA A 19 -4.83 3.85 13.59
CA ALA A 19 -6.17 3.68 13.04
C ALA A 19 -7.05 4.93 13.23
N LEU A 20 -6.80 5.72 14.27
CA LEU A 20 -7.43 7.03 14.50
C LEU A 20 -6.83 8.17 13.63
N GLY A 21 -5.82 7.87 12.80
CA GLY A 21 -5.18 8.85 11.92
C GLY A 21 -4.07 9.68 12.57
N PHE A 22 -3.58 9.29 13.75
CA PHE A 22 -2.47 10.02 14.37
C PHE A 22 -1.13 9.75 13.66
N GLY A 23 -0.37 10.82 13.42
CA GLY A 23 0.96 10.70 12.80
C GLY A 23 2.03 10.20 13.78
N LYS A 24 3.09 9.59 13.22
CA LYS A 24 4.24 9.00 13.95
C LYS A 24 4.80 9.89 15.07
N ARG A 25 4.93 11.20 14.82
CA ARG A 25 5.46 12.18 15.78
C ARG A 25 4.53 12.41 16.97
N LYS A 26 3.22 12.38 16.75
CA LYS A 26 2.22 12.55 17.80
C LYS A 26 2.18 11.30 18.67
N ILE A 27 2.13 10.12 18.05
CA ILE A 27 2.13 8.82 18.75
C ILE A 27 3.38 8.66 19.64
N ALA A 28 4.56 8.97 19.11
CA ALA A 28 5.81 8.90 19.87
C ALA A 28 5.77 9.78 21.15
N ARG A 29 5.21 10.99 21.04
CA ARG A 29 5.05 11.91 22.20
C ARG A 29 3.99 11.42 23.18
N THR A 30 2.88 10.87 22.67
CA THR A 30 1.79 10.36 23.51
C THR A 30 2.23 9.17 24.35
N LEU A 31 2.99 8.25 23.75
CA LEU A 31 3.42 7.01 24.41
C LEU A 31 4.80 7.13 25.09
N GLY A 32 5.49 8.25 24.93
CA GLY A 32 6.83 8.44 25.49
C GLY A 32 7.91 7.55 24.88
N ILE A 33 7.66 6.99 23.69
CA ILE A 33 8.55 6.05 23.00
C ILE A 33 9.32 6.74 21.87
N HIS A 34 10.48 6.19 21.55
CA HIS A 34 11.33 6.75 20.51
C HIS A 34 10.67 6.67 19.12
N ARG A 35 10.79 7.73 18.32
CA ARG A 35 10.19 7.80 16.96
C ARG A 35 10.57 6.61 16.08
N ASN A 36 11.82 6.14 16.16
CA ASN A 36 12.30 5.01 15.36
C ASN A 36 11.55 3.71 15.66
N THR A 37 11.11 3.53 16.91
CA THR A 37 10.29 2.39 17.30
C THR A 37 8.94 2.44 16.60
N VAL A 38 8.27 3.60 16.66
CA VAL A 38 6.98 3.82 15.97
C VAL A 38 7.13 3.59 14.46
N THR A 39 8.23 4.03 13.86
CA THR A 39 8.52 3.80 12.44
C THR A 39 8.53 2.32 12.08
N LYS A 40 9.17 1.45 12.88
CA LYS A 40 9.22 0.00 12.61
C LYS A 40 7.82 -0.61 12.52
N TYR A 41 6.93 -0.29 13.47
CA TYR A 41 5.56 -0.82 13.47
C TYR A 41 4.68 -0.20 12.37
N PHE A 42 4.97 1.03 11.95
CA PHE A 42 4.29 1.64 10.82
C PHE A 42 4.66 0.98 9.49
N GLU A 43 5.91 0.54 9.34
CA GLU A 43 6.46 -0.07 8.13
C GLU A 43 6.19 -1.58 8.07
N GLN A 44 6.10 -2.26 9.21
CA GLN A 44 5.78 -3.69 9.31
C GLN A 44 4.34 -4.06 8.92
N GLU A 45 3.45 -3.08 8.72
CA GLU A 45 2.09 -3.32 8.23
C GLU A 45 2.03 -3.59 6.71
N SER A 46 3.15 -3.45 5.99
CA SER A 46 3.31 -4.10 4.69
C SER A 46 4.07 -5.40 4.89
N PRO A 47 3.39 -6.55 5.06
CA PRO A 47 4.08 -7.81 4.93
C PRO A 47 4.75 -7.83 3.55
N ALA A 48 6.02 -8.20 3.53
CA ALA A 48 6.68 -8.62 2.31
C ALA A 48 5.80 -9.67 1.62
N GLY A 49 5.20 -9.31 0.47
CA GLY A 49 4.45 -10.25 -0.37
C GLY A 49 3.22 -9.72 -1.12
N ALA A 50 3.23 -8.53 -1.70
CA ALA A 50 2.35 -8.22 -2.83
C ALA A 50 3.04 -7.19 -3.73
N VAL A 51 3.58 -7.67 -4.85
CA VAL A 51 3.91 -6.85 -6.00
C VAL A 51 2.76 -5.87 -6.29
N PRO A 52 3.02 -4.56 -6.48
CA PRO A 52 2.07 -3.75 -7.21
C PRO A 52 2.08 -4.28 -8.65
N GLU A 53 1.16 -5.18 -9.01
CA GLU A 53 0.82 -5.29 -10.42
C GLU A 53 0.14 -3.97 -10.79
N PRO A 54 0.75 -3.15 -11.65
CA PRO A 54 0.09 -1.97 -12.16
C PRO A 54 -1.14 -2.39 -12.97
N PRO A 55 -2.23 -1.61 -12.99
CA PRO A 55 -3.28 -1.84 -13.96
C PRO A 55 -2.67 -1.72 -15.35
N VAL A 56 -2.65 -2.81 -16.12
CA VAL A 56 -2.31 -2.80 -17.55
C VAL A 56 -3.45 -2.16 -18.34
N ASN A 57 -3.70 -0.89 -18.08
CA ASN A 57 -4.45 0.01 -18.95
C ASN A 57 -3.53 1.13 -19.42
N ALA A 58 -2.59 0.76 -20.27
CA ALA A 58 -1.98 1.57 -21.32
C ALA A 58 -1.53 0.53 -22.36
N MET A 59 -1.86 0.61 -23.65
CA MET A 59 -1.81 1.78 -24.49
C MET A 59 -2.55 1.52 -25.80
N VAL A 60 -3.28 2.55 -26.22
CA VAL A 60 -3.86 2.87 -27.53
C VAL A 60 -3.22 2.19 -28.75
N SER A 61 -4.06 1.73 -29.68
CA SER A 61 -3.81 1.91 -31.11
C SER A 61 -5.13 2.24 -31.79
N THR A 62 -5.30 3.53 -31.99
CA THR A 62 -6.26 4.13 -32.91
C THR A 62 -5.66 4.06 -34.32
N ASP A 63 -6.54 3.86 -35.28
CA ASP A 63 -6.46 4.29 -36.68
C ASP A 63 -5.96 3.32 -37.77
N ALA A 64 -6.72 3.40 -38.87
CA ALA A 64 -6.46 2.97 -40.24
C ALA A 64 -6.26 1.46 -40.48
N GLY A 65 -7.01 0.80 -41.37
CA GLY A 65 -7.84 1.29 -42.45
C GLY A 65 -7.89 0.22 -43.54
N ALA A 66 -9.04 0.21 -44.23
CA ALA A 66 -9.21 -0.20 -45.62
C ALA A 66 -9.09 -1.69 -46.03
N ALA A 67 -10.02 -2.02 -46.94
CA ALA A 67 -9.99 -3.10 -47.94
C ALA A 67 -10.33 -4.51 -47.43
N SER A 68 -11.07 -5.36 -48.13
CA SER A 68 -11.74 -5.30 -49.42
C SER A 68 -12.35 -6.68 -49.64
N GLY A 69 -13.56 -6.74 -50.21
CA GLY A 69 -14.07 -7.93 -50.91
C GLY A 69 -14.51 -9.09 -50.01
N SER A 70 -15.42 -9.97 -50.42
CA SER A 70 -16.09 -10.14 -51.70
C SER A 70 -17.01 -11.35 -51.56
N ARG A 71 -18.20 -11.27 -52.18
CA ARG A 71 -18.92 -12.37 -52.85
C ARG A 71 -19.43 -13.56 -52.00
N GLY A 72 -20.76 -13.56 -51.81
CA GLY A 72 -21.65 -14.50 -52.51
C GLY A 72 -21.88 -15.91 -51.95
N GLY A 73 -23.12 -16.38 -52.09
CA GLY A 73 -23.49 -17.81 -52.13
C GLY A 73 -24.51 -18.20 -51.07
N VAL A 74 -25.82 -18.17 -51.36
CA VAL A 74 -26.69 -19.31 -51.77
C VAL A 74 -26.70 -20.50 -50.81
N GLY A 75 -27.91 -20.83 -50.36
CA GLY A 75 -28.27 -21.96 -49.52
C GLY A 75 -29.69 -21.78 -49.00
#